data_AF-A0A1B2Z8D4-F1
#
_entry.id   AF-A0A1B2Z8D4-F1
#
_cell.length_a   1.000
_cell.length_b   1.000
_cell.length_c   1.000
_cell.angle_alpha   90.00
_cell.angle_beta   90.00
_cell.angle_gamma   90.00
#
_symmetry.space_group_name_H-M   'P 1'
#
loop_
_entity.id
_entity.type
_entity.pdbx_description
1 polymer ?
#
loop_
_entity_poly.entity_id
_entity_poly.type
_entity_poly.pdbx_seq_one_letter_code
_entity_poly.pdbx_strand_id
1 'polypeptide(L)'
;VSLGSSKSKVYHYILICLAMVLTMVYSVINYHSISQLTYIIAFIPLIINLVTVYKNKEPKLLDSELKKVALSTFLFALLFGFFH
;
A
#
# COMPACT_ATOMS: atom_id res chain seq x y z
N VAL A 1 -3.42 13.90 -12.69
CA VAL A 1 -2.36 13.79 -13.74
C VAL A 1 -2.75 12.62 -14.63
N SER A 2 -3.18 12.88 -15.87
CA SER A 2 -3.63 11.81 -16.78
C SER A 2 -2.45 11.08 -17.40
N LEU A 3 -1.74 10.30 -16.58
CA LEU A 3 -0.81 9.29 -17.04
C LEU A 3 -1.65 8.20 -17.72
N GLY A 4 -1.41 7.93 -19.01
CA GLY A 4 -2.13 6.87 -19.73
C GLY A 4 -2.14 5.56 -18.94
N SER A 5 -3.21 4.77 -19.06
CA SER A 5 -3.52 3.57 -18.24
C SER A 5 -2.30 2.69 -17.91
N SER A 6 -1.37 2.52 -18.86
CA SER A 6 -0.13 1.76 -18.65
C SER A 6 0.85 2.42 -17.66
N LYS A 7 1.08 3.74 -17.74
CA LYS A 7 2.01 4.47 -16.87
C LYS A 7 1.47 4.66 -15.45
N SER A 8 0.15 4.75 -15.28
CA SER A 8 -0.48 4.86 -13.96
C SER A 8 -0.25 3.59 -13.11
N LYS A 9 -0.28 2.41 -13.73
CA LYS A 9 0.00 1.13 -13.03
C LYS A 9 1.44 1.06 -12.53
N VAL A 10 2.40 1.44 -13.37
CA VAL A 10 3.83 1.47 -12.99
C VAL A 10 4.06 2.46 -11.84
N TYR A 11 3.45 3.64 -11.92
CA TYR A 11 3.54 4.64 -10.85
C TYR A 11 3.00 4.11 -9.51
N HIS A 12 1.84 3.45 -9.53
CA HIS A 12 1.26 2.86 -8.32
C HIS A 12 2.12 1.74 -7.72
N TYR A 13 2.71 0.91 -8.59
CA TYR A 13 3.62 -0.14 -8.16
C TYR A 13 4.87 0.42 -7.49
N ILE A 14 5.48 1.46 -8.08
CA ILE A 14 6.63 2.16 -7.49
C ILE A 14 6.26 2.76 -6.14
N LEU A 15 5.10 3.43 -6.05
CA LEU A 15 4.67 4.09 -4.80
C LEU A 15 4.51 3.09 -3.66
N ILE A 16 3.89 1.93 -3.92
CA ILE A 16 3.67 0.90 -2.91
C ILE A 16 4.97 0.20 -2.52
N CYS A 17 5.82 -0.14 -3.50
CA CYS A 17 7.12 -0.74 -3.23
C CYS A 17 8.01 0.20 -2.39
N LEU A 18 8.03 1.48 -2.74
CA LEU A 18 8.77 2.50 -2.00
C LEU A 18 8.22 2.65 -0.58
N ALA A 19 6.89 2.70 -0.41
CA ALA A 19 6.27 2.75 0.91
C ALA A 19 6.70 1.56 1.79
N MET A 20 6.66 0.33 1.26
CA MET A 20 7.08 -0.87 2.02
C MET A 20 8.55 -0.79 2.45
N VAL A 21 9.45 -0.34 1.55
CA VAL A 21 10.87 -0.19 1.86
C VAL A 21 11.09 0.88 2.93
N LEU A 22 10.47 2.06 2.80
CA LEU A 22 10.61 3.13 3.78
C LEU A 22 10.10 2.72 5.15
N THR A 23 8.93 2.08 5.20
CA THR A 23 8.35 1.58 6.47
C THR A 23 9.25 0.53 7.11
N MET A 24 9.80 -0.40 6.33
CA MET A 24 10.70 -1.43 6.84
C MET A 24 12.00 -0.81 7.39
N VAL A 25 12.63 0.11 6.65
CA VAL A 25 13.84 0.82 7.10
C VAL A 25 13.57 1.60 8.39
N TYR A 26 12.47 2.37 8.45
CA TYR A 26 12.10 3.11 9.64
C TYR A 26 11.84 2.19 10.84
N SER A 27 11.14 1.08 10.61
CA SER A 27 10.83 0.08 11.64
C SER A 27 12.06 -0.62 12.20
N VAL A 28 13.11 -0.81 11.39
CA VAL A 28 14.39 -1.39 11.84
C VAL A 28 15.19 -0.38 12.65
N ILE A 29 15.20 0.90 12.25
CA ILE A 29 15.92 1.96 12.96
C ILE A 29 15.31 2.23 14.34
N ASN A 30 13.98 2.21 14.44
CA ASN A 30 13.24 2.53 15.66
C ASN A 30 12.61 1.28 16.31
N TYR A 31 13.29 0.14 16.20
CA TYR A 31 12.78 -1.13 16.71
C TYR A 31 12.76 -1.13 18.25
N HIS A 32 11.56 -1.29 18.81
CA HIS A 32 11.33 -1.32 20.25
C HIS A 32 10.57 -2.57 20.71
N SER A 33 9.62 -3.08 19.92
CA SER A 33 8.79 -4.24 20.32
C SER A 33 8.13 -4.94 19.12
N ILE A 34 7.80 -6.23 19.29
CA ILE A 34 7.06 -7.05 18.30
C ILE A 34 5.74 -6.38 17.89
N SER A 35 5.10 -5.59 18.77
CA SER A 35 3.85 -4.89 18.47
C SER A 35 3.97 -3.89 17.31
N GLN A 36 5.17 -3.37 17.03
CA GLN A 36 5.40 -2.49 15.88
C GLN A 36 5.19 -3.21 14.54
N LEU A 37 5.35 -4.54 14.45
CA LEU A 37 5.16 -5.31 13.22
C LEU A 37 3.68 -5.50 12.83
N THR A 38 2.73 -5.02 13.65
CA THR A 38 1.29 -5.15 13.39
C THR A 38 0.87 -4.53 12.05
N TYR A 39 1.62 -3.54 11.54
CA TYR A 39 1.37 -2.93 10.23
C TYR A 39 1.50 -3.92 9.05
N ILE A 40 2.18 -5.06 9.21
CA ILE A 40 2.30 -6.11 8.19
C ILE A 40 0.93 -6.68 7.80
N ILE A 41 -0.02 -6.72 8.74
CA ILE A 41 -1.39 -7.19 8.47
C ILE A 41 -2.07 -6.28 7.44
N ALA A 42 -1.78 -4.97 7.49
CA ALA A 42 -2.28 -4.01 6.51
C ALA A 42 -1.61 -4.13 5.13
N PHE A 43 -0.46 -4.79 5.00
CA PHE A 43 0.16 -5.08 3.71
C PHE A 43 -0.56 -6.17 2.91
N ILE A 44 -1.23 -7.12 3.57
CA ILE A 44 -1.98 -8.20 2.89
C ILE A 44 -3.04 -7.63 1.92
N PRO A 45 -4.01 -6.81 2.35
CA PRO A 45 -5.02 -6.25 1.44
C PRO A 45 -4.40 -5.26 0.42
N LEU A 46 -3.26 -4.67 0.74
CA LEU A 46 -2.55 -3.72 -0.11
C LEU A 46 -1.87 -4.43 -1.30
N ILE A 47 -1.23 -5.59 -1.05
CA ILE A 47 -0.68 -6.47 -2.09
C ILE A 47 -1.79 -7.05 -2.97
N ILE A 48 -2.90 -7.50 -2.38
CA ILE A 48 -4.05 -8.04 -3.12
C ILE A 48 -4.60 -6.99 -4.08
N ASN A 49 -4.79 -5.75 -3.63
CA ASN A 49 -5.16 -4.65 -4.50
C ASN A 49 -4.16 -4.42 -5.63
N LEU A 50 -2.86 -4.46 -5.36
CA LEU A 50 -1.82 -4.26 -6.36
C LEU A 50 -1.90 -5.30 -7.49
N VAL A 51 -2.12 -6.57 -7.14
CA VAL A 51 -2.32 -7.66 -8.10
C VAL A 51 -3.62 -7.48 -8.89
N THR A 52 -4.70 -7.04 -8.23
CA THR A 52 -5.98 -6.76 -8.88
C THR A 52 -5.89 -5.59 -9.85
N VAL A 53 -5.16 -4.52 -9.51
CA VAL A 53 -4.87 -3.36 -10.39
C VAL A 53 -4.04 -3.78 -11.60
N TYR A 54 -3.05 -4.66 -11.40
CA TYR A 54 -2.22 -5.18 -12.49
C TYR A 54 -3.03 -6.03 -13.47
N LYS A 55 -3.85 -6.95 -12.95
CA LYS A 55 -4.71 -7.85 -13.77
C LYS A 55 -5.89 -7.12 -14.42
N ASN A 56 -6.41 -6.05 -13.82
CA ASN A 56 -7.51 -5.30 -14.41
C ASN A 56 -7.06 -4.49 -15.63
N LYS A 57 -7.71 -4.74 -16.77
CA LYS A 57 -7.55 -3.99 -18.02
C LYS A 57 -8.60 -2.88 -18.18
N GLU A 58 -9.69 -2.93 -17.42
CA GLU A 58 -10.77 -1.93 -17.50
C GLU A 58 -10.66 -0.85 -16.40
N PRO A 59 -10.56 0.44 -16.78
CA PRO A 59 -10.44 1.56 -15.84
C PRO A 59 -11.67 1.79 -14.94
N LYS A 60 -12.84 1.27 -15.31
CA LYS A 60 -14.08 1.41 -14.50
C LYS A 60 -14.08 0.54 -13.25
N LEU A 61 -13.44 -0.63 -13.30
CA LEU A 61 -13.30 -1.53 -12.14
C LEU A 61 -12.17 -1.05 -11.20
N LEU A 62 -11.27 -0.21 -11.70
CA LEU A 62 -10.17 0.39 -10.92
C LEU A 62 -10.65 1.38 -9.87
N ASP A 63 -11.71 2.15 -10.11
CA ASP A 63 -12.24 3.13 -9.12
C ASP A 63 -12.72 2.47 -7.82
N SER A 64 -13.30 1.27 -7.90
CA SER A 64 -13.74 0.51 -6.72
C SER A 64 -12.56 -0.04 -5.93
N GLU A 65 -11.51 -0.51 -6.62
CA GLU A 65 -10.28 -1.01 -6.00
C GLU A 65 -9.45 0.12 -5.37
N LEU A 66 -9.39 1.30 -5.99
CA LEU A 66 -8.70 2.47 -5.42
C LEU A 66 -9.26 2.88 -4.05
N LYS A 67 -10.57 2.74 -3.81
CA LYS A 67 -11.18 2.97 -2.49
C LYS A 67 -10.70 1.94 -1.45
N LYS A 68 -10.53 0.67 -1.85
CA LYS A 68 -10.00 -0.38 -0.98
C LYS A 68 -8.53 -0.13 -0.64
N VAL A 69 -7.75 0.38 -1.59
CA VAL A 69 -6.36 0.80 -1.34
C VAL A 69 -6.34 1.93 -0.32
N ALA A 70 -7.13 2.99 -0.53
CA ALA A 70 -7.17 4.13 0.38
C ALA A 70 -7.51 3.73 1.82
N LEU A 71 -8.50 2.84 2.01
CA LEU A 71 -8.87 2.33 3.32
C LEU A 71 -7.76 1.46 3.95
N SER A 72 -7.06 0.64 3.14
CA SER A 72 -5.94 -0.18 3.61
C SER A 72 -4.74 0.68 4.02
N THR A 73 -4.42 1.72 3.23
CA THR A 73 -3.37 2.69 3.56
C THR A 73 -3.73 3.51 4.79
N PHE A 74 -5.01 3.86 4.96
CA PHE A 74 -5.49 4.56 6.16
C PHE A 74 -5.37 3.68 7.41
N LEU A 75 -5.78 2.41 7.32
CA LEU A 75 -5.60 1.44 8.40
C LEU A 75 -4.12 1.23 8.72
N PHE A 76 -3.28 1.11 7.70
CA PHE A 76 -1.82 1.07 7.86
C PHE A 76 -1.31 2.29 8.63
N ALA A 77 -1.72 3.51 8.26
CA ALA A 77 -1.29 4.74 8.92
C ALA A 77 -1.73 4.80 10.38
N LEU A 78 -2.95 4.33 10.70
CA LEU A 78 -3.43 4.24 12.08
C LEU A 78 -2.63 3.23 12.91
N LEU A 79 -2.41 2.02 12.38
CA LEU A 79 -1.62 1.00 13.08
C LEU A 79 -0.18 1.46 13.26
N PHE A 80 0.42 2.02 12.21
CA PHE A 80 1.79 2.50 12.25
C PHE A 80 1.96 3.65 13.23
N GLY A 81 1.08 4.66 13.22
CA GLY A 81 1.17 5.79 14.15
C GLY A 81 0.76 5.50 15.59
N PHE A 82 0.04 4.40 15.84
CA PHE A 82 -0.36 4.01 17.20
C PHE A 82 0.67 3.10 17.88
N PHE A 83 1.30 2.20 17.12
CA PHE A 83 2.26 1.23 17.66
C PHE A 83 3.73 1.67 17.58
N HIS A 84 4.02 2.76 16.87
CA HIS A 84 5.35 3.30 16.64
C HIS A 84 5.47 4.71 17.20
#